data_AF-A0A3R9Q6K8-F1
#
_entry.id   AF-A0A3R9Q6K8-F1
#
_cell.length_a   1.000
_cell.length_b   1.000
_cell.length_c   1.000
_cell.angle_alpha   90.00
_cell.angle_beta   90.00
_cell.angle_gamma   90.00
#
_symmetry.space_group_name_H-M   'P 1'
#
loop_
_entity.id
_entity.type
_entity.pdbx_description
1 polymer ?
#
loop_
_entity_poly.entity_id
_entity_poly.type
_entity_poly.pdbx_seq_one_letter_code
_entity_poly.pdbx_strand_id
1 'polypeptide(L)'
;MKRIILLAVASLLLLWLLVPTTDIVSPEWTVLVTDTAGHPVEGASVTVFSQQYTVESHDTEVTKVTGEDGRVHFPERKLHAMGLIRLLGAIRNLDQGAHASFGLHTHLATSKRGYGDPSTLDLFAQNERLDSYR
;
A
#
# COMPACT_ATOMS: atom_id res chain seq x y z
N MET A 1 27.41 2.09 -38.57
CA MET A 1 27.27 2.59 -37.19
C MET A 1 25.81 2.77 -36.77
N LYS A 2 24.99 3.62 -37.42
CA LYS A 2 23.57 3.84 -37.03
C LYS A 2 22.71 2.57 -36.91
N ARG A 3 22.82 1.62 -37.85
CA ARG A 3 22.10 0.33 -37.80
C ARG A 3 22.48 -0.55 -36.61
N ILE A 4 23.76 -0.56 -36.25
CA ILE A 4 24.27 -1.34 -35.11
C ILE A 4 23.72 -0.77 -33.80
N ILE A 5 23.68 0.57 -33.68
CA ILE A 5 23.11 1.24 -32.51
C ILE A 5 21.62 0.93 -32.37
N LEU A 6 20.85 1.01 -33.47
CA LEU A 6 19.42 0.67 -33.44
C LEU A 6 19.16 -0.77 -33.01
N LEU A 7 19.93 -1.72 -33.56
CA LEU A 7 19.82 -3.13 -33.16
C LEU A 7 20.16 -3.32 -31.68
N ALA A 8 21.23 -2.68 -31.19
CA ALA A 8 21.61 -2.75 -29.79
C ALA A 8 20.50 -2.22 -28.86
N VAL A 9 19.90 -1.07 -29.19
CA VAL A 9 18.78 -0.49 -28.43
C VAL A 9 17.55 -1.41 -28.46
N ALA A 10 17.19 -1.93 -29.65
CA ALA A 10 16.05 -2.84 -29.78
C ALA A 10 16.26 -4.13 -28.97
N SER A 11 17.47 -4.68 -28.98
CA SER A 11 17.82 -5.86 -28.17
C SER A 11 17.75 -5.57 -26.67
N LEU A 12 18.27 -4.41 -26.21
CA LEU A 12 18.17 -4.01 -24.81
C LEU A 12 16.72 -3.83 -24.34
N LEU A 13 15.88 -3.20 -25.18
CA LEU A 13 14.45 -3.05 -24.90
C LEU A 13 13.74 -4.41 -24.83
N LEU A 14 14.03 -5.31 -25.77
CA LEU A 14 13.46 -6.65 -25.78
C LEU A 14 13.86 -7.44 -24.52
N LEU A 15 15.13 -7.36 -24.12
CA LEU A 15 15.60 -7.98 -22.89
C LEU A 15 14.89 -7.39 -21.67
N TRP A 16 14.76 -6.07 -21.58
CA TRP A 16 14.04 -5.42 -20.48
C TRP A 16 12.56 -5.87 -20.40
N LEU A 17 11.89 -6.05 -21.54
CA LEU A 17 10.50 -6.53 -21.57
C LEU A 17 10.34 -7.97 -21.07
N LEU A 18 11.36 -8.80 -21.25
CA LEU A 18 11.34 -10.23 -20.92
C LEU A 18 11.88 -10.53 -19.52
N VAL A 19 12.71 -9.66 -18.96
CA VAL A 19 13.28 -9.86 -17.62
C VAL A 19 12.24 -9.53 -16.55
N PRO A 20 11.91 -10.48 -15.66
CA PRO A 20 11.05 -10.21 -14.52
C PRO A 20 11.79 -9.35 -13.48
N THR A 21 11.11 -8.35 -12.96
CA THR A 21 11.56 -7.56 -11.81
C THR A 21 10.66 -7.83 -10.61
N THR A 22 11.24 -7.67 -9.43
CA THR A 22 10.56 -7.88 -8.15
C THR A 22 10.32 -6.54 -7.48
N ASP A 23 9.07 -6.28 -7.10
CA ASP A 23 8.71 -5.14 -6.24
C ASP A 23 8.28 -5.65 -4.87
N ILE A 24 8.55 -4.86 -3.83
CA ILE A 24 7.95 -5.02 -2.51
C ILE A 24 6.67 -4.18 -2.49
N VAL A 25 5.51 -4.82 -2.66
CA VAL A 25 4.19 -4.17 -2.78
C VAL A 25 3.60 -3.79 -1.43
N SER A 26 3.94 -4.54 -0.39
CA SER A 26 3.78 -4.13 0.99
C SER A 26 5.06 -4.50 1.73
N PRO A 27 5.69 -3.57 2.46
CA PRO A 27 6.80 -3.94 3.32
C PRO A 27 6.30 -4.85 4.45
N GLU A 28 7.24 -5.35 5.25
CA GLU A 28 6.93 -5.98 6.52
C GLU A 28 6.44 -4.91 7.51
N TRP A 29 5.29 -5.16 8.17
CA TRP A 29 4.74 -4.25 9.18
C TRP A 29 4.57 -4.97 10.52
N THR A 30 4.88 -4.25 11.58
CA THR A 30 4.33 -4.52 12.91
C THR A 30 3.54 -3.30 13.33
N VAL A 31 2.23 -3.47 13.48
CA VAL A 31 1.29 -2.41 13.84
C VAL A 31 0.92 -2.56 15.29
N LEU A 32 1.02 -1.48 16.05
CA LEU A 32 0.52 -1.36 17.43
C LEU A 32 -0.70 -0.43 17.41
N VAL A 33 -1.82 -0.89 17.92
CA VAL A 33 -3.04 -0.09 18.09
C VAL A 33 -3.17 0.29 19.56
N THR A 34 -3.27 1.59 19.84
CA THR A 34 -3.44 2.12 21.20
C THR A 34 -4.64 3.06 21.31
N ASP A 35 -5.14 3.22 22.52
CA ASP A 35 -5.99 4.36 22.88
C ASP A 35 -5.17 5.66 23.00
N THR A 36 -5.84 6.76 23.37
CA THR A 36 -5.22 8.08 23.56
C THR A 36 -4.29 8.16 24.79
N ALA A 37 -4.46 7.25 25.76
CA ALA A 37 -3.59 7.13 26.92
C ALA A 37 -2.37 6.23 26.63
N GLY A 38 -2.30 5.62 25.44
CA GLY A 38 -1.23 4.71 25.02
C GLY A 38 -1.43 3.27 25.45
N HIS A 39 -2.60 2.89 25.98
CA HIS A 39 -2.88 1.50 26.31
C HIS A 39 -3.15 0.68 25.05
N PRO A 40 -2.64 -0.56 24.97
CA PRO A 40 -2.87 -1.43 23.83
C PRO A 40 -4.35 -1.77 23.68
N VAL A 41 -4.86 -1.72 22.45
CA VAL A 41 -6.24 -2.08 22.13
C VAL A 41 -6.26 -3.48 21.54
N GLU A 42 -6.73 -4.44 22.35
CA GLU A 42 -6.96 -5.81 21.92
C GLU A 42 -8.17 -5.91 20.97
N GLY A 43 -8.07 -6.79 19.98
CA GLY A 43 -9.19 -7.15 19.13
C GLY A 43 -9.58 -6.07 18.12
N ALA A 44 -8.67 -5.15 17.80
CA ALA A 44 -8.84 -4.18 16.73
C ALA A 44 -8.50 -4.83 15.38
N SER A 45 -9.33 -4.57 14.37
CA SER A 45 -9.07 -5.01 13.00
C SER A 45 -8.14 -4.02 12.32
N VAL A 46 -7.04 -4.53 11.79
CA VAL A 46 -6.07 -3.79 10.98
C VAL A 46 -6.07 -4.41 9.60
N THR A 47 -6.26 -3.60 8.56
CA THR A 47 -6.29 -4.03 7.16
C THR A 47 -5.16 -3.35 6.41
N VAL A 48 -4.30 -4.16 5.77
CA VAL A 48 -3.33 -3.67 4.77
C VAL A 48 -3.99 -3.72 3.41
N PHE A 49 -4.04 -2.58 2.75
CA PHE A 49 -4.36 -2.45 1.33
C PHE A 49 -3.07 -2.30 0.56
N SER A 50 -2.91 -3.03 -0.53
CA SER A 50 -1.70 -2.95 -1.35
C SER A 50 -1.94 -3.35 -2.80
N GLN A 51 -1.44 -2.52 -3.71
CA GLN A 51 -1.55 -2.69 -5.16
C GLN A 51 -0.31 -2.16 -5.88
N GLN A 52 0.12 -2.88 -6.91
CA GLN A 52 0.99 -2.37 -7.96
C GLN A 52 0.15 -2.06 -9.20
N TYR A 53 -0.21 -0.79 -9.42
CA TYR A 53 -1.19 -0.38 -10.44
C TYR A 53 -0.83 -0.78 -11.87
N THR A 54 0.46 -0.95 -12.17
CA THR A 54 0.94 -1.36 -13.50
C THR A 54 0.86 -2.87 -13.74
N VAL A 55 0.54 -3.66 -12.72
CA VAL A 55 0.51 -5.14 -12.80
C VAL A 55 -0.85 -5.67 -12.36
N GLU A 56 -1.43 -5.10 -11.33
CA GLU A 56 -2.64 -5.61 -10.65
C GLU A 56 -3.87 -4.78 -11.05
N SER A 57 -5.02 -5.43 -11.13
CA SER A 57 -6.29 -4.80 -11.50
C SER A 57 -7.10 -4.27 -10.31
N HIS A 58 -6.82 -4.76 -9.10
CA HIS A 58 -7.54 -4.40 -7.87
C HIS A 58 -6.57 -4.39 -6.68
N ASP A 59 -6.95 -3.72 -5.61
CA ASP A 59 -6.28 -3.81 -4.32
C ASP A 59 -6.35 -5.24 -3.77
N THR A 60 -5.27 -5.69 -3.14
CA THR A 60 -5.32 -6.84 -2.26
C THR A 60 -5.43 -6.36 -0.82
N GLU A 61 -6.33 -7.00 -0.09
CA GLU A 61 -6.66 -6.65 1.29
C GLU A 61 -6.29 -7.81 2.20
N VAL A 62 -5.48 -7.52 3.22
CA VAL A 62 -5.17 -8.49 4.28
C VAL A 62 -5.57 -7.89 5.60
N THR A 63 -6.60 -8.47 6.23
CA THR A 63 -7.08 -8.06 7.55
C THR A 63 -6.58 -9.02 8.61
N LYS A 64 -6.04 -8.48 9.70
CA LYS A 64 -5.70 -9.22 10.91
C LYS A 64 -6.22 -8.48 12.14
N VAL A 65 -6.29 -9.19 13.25
CA VAL A 65 -6.82 -8.68 14.52
C VAL A 65 -5.67 -8.57 15.52
N THR A 66 -5.63 -7.48 16.30
CA THR A 66 -4.62 -7.29 17.34
C THR A 66 -4.79 -8.26 18.51
N GLY A 67 -3.66 -8.74 19.05
CA GLY A 67 -3.63 -9.54 20.28
C GLY A 67 -3.79 -8.71 21.55
N GLU A 68 -3.63 -9.34 22.71
CA GLU A 68 -3.69 -8.71 24.05
C GLU A 68 -2.69 -7.54 24.19
N ASP A 69 -1.55 -7.59 23.49
CA ASP A 69 -0.54 -6.53 23.47
C ASP A 69 -0.87 -5.39 22.47
N GLY A 70 -2.05 -5.43 21.84
CA GLY A 70 -2.49 -4.46 20.86
C GLY A 70 -1.73 -4.53 19.54
N ARG A 71 -0.90 -5.57 19.32
CA ARG A 71 -0.06 -5.68 18.13
C ARG A 71 -0.59 -6.67 17.13
N VAL A 72 -0.21 -6.44 15.89
CA VAL A 72 -0.40 -7.37 14.79
C VAL A 72 0.74 -7.25 13.79
N HIS A 73 1.10 -8.37 13.17
CA HIS A 73 2.21 -8.45 12.24
C HIS A 73 1.73 -8.80 10.83
N PHE A 74 2.23 -8.10 9.83
CA PHE A 74 2.01 -8.39 8.41
C PHE A 74 3.36 -8.70 7.75
N PRO A 75 3.50 -9.88 7.10
CA PRO A 75 4.72 -10.20 6.39
C PRO A 75 4.86 -9.32 5.15
N GLU A 76 6.10 -9.17 4.68
CA GLU A 76 6.39 -8.54 3.39
C GLU A 76 5.66 -9.24 2.25
N ARG A 77 5.06 -8.46 1.35
CA ARG A 77 4.46 -8.95 0.11
C ARG A 77 5.28 -8.50 -1.08
N LYS A 78 5.78 -9.48 -1.84
CA LYS A 78 6.49 -9.26 -3.11
C LYS A 78 5.61 -9.57 -4.31
N LEU A 79 5.88 -8.89 -5.41
CA LEU A 79 5.29 -9.16 -6.71
C LEU A 79 6.38 -9.30 -7.75
N HIS A 80 6.28 -10.35 -8.55
CA HIS A 80 7.18 -10.64 -9.65
C HIS A 80 6.44 -10.44 -10.97
N ALA A 81 6.94 -9.54 -11.82
CA ALA A 81 6.31 -9.25 -13.10
C ALA A 81 7.34 -8.90 -14.18
N MET A 82 7.09 -9.36 -15.40
CA MET A 82 7.89 -9.02 -16.58
C MET A 82 7.69 -7.55 -16.98
N GLY A 83 8.72 -6.95 -17.59
CA GLY A 83 8.62 -5.59 -18.14
C GLY A 83 7.47 -5.42 -19.13
N LEU A 84 7.13 -6.44 -19.92
CA LEU A 84 5.99 -6.41 -20.83
C LEU A 84 4.65 -6.22 -20.12
N ILE A 85 4.41 -6.93 -19.01
CA ILE A 85 3.17 -6.81 -18.24
C ILE A 85 3.05 -5.38 -17.69
N ARG A 86 4.15 -4.85 -17.16
CA ARG A 86 4.21 -3.50 -16.61
C ARG A 86 3.96 -2.43 -17.67
N LEU A 87 4.53 -2.61 -18.88
CA LEU A 87 4.30 -1.70 -20.00
C LEU A 87 2.83 -1.72 -20.43
N LEU A 88 2.22 -2.91 -20.56
CA LEU A 88 0.81 -3.03 -20.93
C LEU A 88 -0.10 -2.41 -19.86
N GLY A 89 0.18 -2.63 -18.58
CA GLY A 89 -0.58 -2.02 -17.49
C GLY A 89 -0.40 -0.50 -17.44
N ALA A 90 0.79 0.03 -17.71
CA ALA A 90 1.01 1.47 -17.84
C ALA A 90 0.20 2.07 -19.00
N ILE A 91 0.19 1.42 -20.18
CA ILE A 91 -0.63 1.86 -21.32
C ILE A 91 -2.11 1.86 -20.94
N ARG A 92 -2.61 0.79 -20.31
CA ARG A 92 -4.00 0.71 -19.84
C ARG A 92 -4.37 1.84 -18.87
N ASN A 93 -3.45 2.22 -17.98
CA ASN A 93 -3.74 3.23 -16.97
C ASN A 93 -3.71 4.66 -17.56
N LEU A 94 -3.00 4.91 -18.67
CA LEU A 94 -3.04 6.21 -19.35
C LEU A 94 -4.46 6.58 -19.82
N ASP A 95 -5.26 5.58 -20.22
CA ASP A 95 -6.65 5.78 -20.63
C ASP A 95 -7.58 6.22 -19.48
N GLN A 96 -7.11 6.17 -18.23
CA GLN A 96 -7.86 6.61 -17.04
C GLN A 96 -7.71 8.11 -16.74
N GLY A 97 -6.92 8.84 -17.54
CA GLY A 97 -6.80 10.30 -17.45
C GLY A 97 -6.36 10.78 -16.07
N ALA A 98 -7.16 11.64 -15.43
CA ALA A 98 -6.86 12.18 -14.10
C ALA A 98 -6.81 11.14 -12.97
N HIS A 99 -7.30 9.92 -13.21
CA HIS A 99 -7.25 8.79 -12.28
C HIS A 99 -6.15 7.77 -12.63
N ALA A 100 -5.26 8.11 -13.57
CA ALA A 100 -4.16 7.24 -13.94
C ALA A 100 -3.17 7.10 -12.77
N SER A 101 -3.28 5.98 -12.07
CA SER A 101 -2.33 5.61 -11.02
C SER A 101 -1.23 4.71 -11.59
N PHE A 102 0.00 4.96 -11.17
CA PHE A 102 1.18 4.18 -11.57
C PHE A 102 1.97 3.78 -10.34
N GLY A 103 2.68 2.67 -10.45
CA GLY A 103 3.56 2.22 -9.39
C GLY A 103 2.81 1.66 -8.19
N LEU A 104 3.49 1.76 -7.05
CA LEU A 104 3.20 1.02 -5.84
C LEU A 104 2.37 1.86 -4.88
N HIS A 105 1.28 1.30 -4.38
CA HIS A 105 0.41 1.95 -3.42
C HIS A 105 0.10 0.97 -2.30
N THR A 106 0.34 1.40 -1.05
CA THR A 106 -0.02 0.63 0.12
C THR A 106 -0.41 1.55 1.26
N HIS A 107 -1.44 1.16 2.00
CA HIS A 107 -1.89 1.87 3.18
C HIS A 107 -2.50 0.90 4.19
N LEU A 108 -2.66 1.39 5.42
CA LEU A 108 -3.32 0.69 6.50
C LEU A 108 -4.64 1.37 6.81
N ALA A 109 -5.65 0.58 7.15
CA ALA A 109 -6.84 1.05 7.84
C ALA A 109 -7.00 0.27 9.15
N THR A 110 -7.55 0.93 10.16
CA THR A 110 -7.80 0.32 11.47
C THR A 110 -9.20 0.61 11.93
N SER A 111 -9.87 -0.40 12.50
CA SER A 111 -11.20 -0.25 13.07
C SER A 111 -11.36 -1.12 14.31
N LYS A 112 -12.14 -0.66 15.28
CA LYS A 112 -12.55 -1.44 16.45
C LYS A 112 -13.99 -1.07 16.78
N ARG A 113 -14.88 -2.07 16.79
CA ARG A 113 -16.27 -1.83 17.14
C ARG A 113 -16.35 -1.28 18.58
N GLY A 114 -17.07 -0.17 18.75
CA GLY A 114 -17.25 0.51 20.05
C GLY A 114 -16.14 1.50 20.41
N TYR A 115 -15.09 1.65 19.59
CA TYR A 115 -14.09 2.70 19.73
C TYR A 115 -14.38 3.82 18.71
N GLY A 116 -14.37 5.08 19.15
CA GLY A 116 -14.64 6.24 18.29
C GLY A 116 -16.11 6.47 17.96
N ASP A 117 -17.05 5.89 18.73
CA ASP A 117 -18.47 6.23 18.64
C ASP A 117 -18.69 7.66 19.15
N PRO A 118 -19.22 8.58 18.32
CA PRO A 118 -19.48 9.97 18.71
C PRO A 118 -20.33 10.11 19.97
N SER A 119 -21.22 9.16 20.22
CA SER A 119 -22.11 9.16 21.39
C SER A 119 -21.42 8.74 22.70
N THR A 120 -20.18 8.24 22.62
CA THR A 120 -19.33 7.92 23.78
C THR A 120 -18.10 8.83 23.87
N LEU A 121 -17.98 9.84 23.00
CA LEU A 121 -16.84 10.77 22.93
C LEU A 121 -16.71 11.72 24.13
N ASP A 122 -17.75 11.87 24.97
CA ASP A 122 -17.62 12.62 26.23
C ASP A 122 -16.57 11.98 27.17
N LEU A 123 -16.23 10.70 26.97
CA LEU A 123 -15.15 10.00 27.67
C LEU A 123 -13.77 10.15 27.00
N PHE A 124 -13.71 10.70 25.78
CA PHE A 124 -12.50 10.94 24.98
C PHE A 124 -12.27 12.42 24.74
N ALA A 125 -12.69 13.26 25.69
CA ALA A 125 -12.52 14.69 25.61
C ALA A 125 -11.07 15.07 25.23
N GLN A 126 -10.99 15.68 24.04
CA GLN A 126 -9.93 16.56 23.55
C GLN A 126 -8.72 15.87 22.93
N ASN A 127 -8.88 15.57 21.63
CA ASN A 127 -7.92 16.08 20.66
C ASN A 127 -7.81 17.60 20.85
N GLU A 128 -6.89 18.04 21.72
CA GLU A 128 -6.34 19.39 21.64
C GLU A 128 -5.66 19.49 20.27
N ARG A 129 -6.46 19.92 19.30
CA ARG A 129 -5.98 20.59 18.10
C ARG A 129 -5.16 21.77 18.63
N LEU A 130 -3.85 21.58 18.71
CA LEU A 130 -2.92 22.66 18.98
C LEU A 130 -3.08 23.67 17.84
N ASP A 131 -3.88 24.70 18.11
CA ASP A 131 -3.93 25.97 17.39
C ASP A 131 -2.60 26.73 17.61
N SER A 132 -1.48 26.12 17.22
CA SER A 132 -0.16 26.74 17.21
C SER A 132 0.20 27.18 15.79
N TYR A 133 -0.59 28.11 15.26
CA TYR A 133 -0.15 29.11 14.28
C TYR A 133 -0.66 30.47 14.77
N ARG A 134 0.12 31.08 15.65
CA ARG A 134 0.16 32.54 15.84
C ARG A 134 1.49 33.03 15.32
#